data_AF-A0A658K500-F1
#
_entry.id   AF-A0A658K500-F1
#
_cell.length_a   1.000
_cell.length_b   1.000
_cell.length_c   1.000
_cell.angle_alpha   90.00
_cell.angle_beta   90.00
_cell.angle_gamma   90.00
#
_symmetry.space_group_name_H-M   'P 1'
#
loop_
_entity.id
_entity.type
_entity.pdbx_description
1 polymer ?
#
loop_
_entity_poly.entity_id
_entity_poly.type
_entity_poly.pdbx_seq_one_letter_code
_entity_poly.pdbx_strand_id
1 'polypeptide(L)'
;ELHEVKFASGASLKAKTVILATGARWREMNVPGEQQYRNKGVAYCPHCDGPLFKGKRVAVIGGGNSGVEAAIDLAGIVSHVTLLEFDVQLRADAVLQRKLHSLPNVTVITSAQTTEVTGDEQKVNGLRYKNRTTGEEITVPLEGIFVQIGLLPNSEWLKGSIELSPRGEIVVDARGETSVPGIFAAGDVTVTP
;
A
#
# COMPACT_ATOMS: atom_id res chain seq x y z
N GLU A 1 1.51 -34.10 18.49
CA GLU A 1 0.92 -34.20 17.14
C GLU A 1 1.81 -33.44 16.16
N LEU A 2 1.79 -33.73 14.85
CA LEU A 2 2.54 -32.96 13.86
C LEU A 2 1.58 -32.06 13.09
N HIS A 3 1.99 -30.83 12.81
CA HIS A 3 1.29 -29.95 11.88
C HIS A 3 1.56 -30.37 10.44
N GLU A 4 0.58 -30.26 9.55
CA GLU A 4 0.72 -30.55 8.11
C GLU A 4 0.45 -29.30 7.29
N VAL A 5 1.35 -28.99 6.35
CA VAL A 5 1.19 -27.92 5.35
C VAL A 5 1.01 -28.57 3.99
N LYS A 6 -0.07 -28.21 3.29
CA LYS A 6 -0.39 -28.71 1.95
C LYS A 6 -0.04 -27.65 0.91
N PHE A 7 0.67 -28.05 -0.13
CA PHE A 7 1.12 -27.17 -1.19
C PHE A 7 0.19 -27.26 -2.40
N ALA A 8 0.13 -26.20 -3.19
CA ALA A 8 -0.67 -26.16 -4.43
C ALA A 8 -0.29 -27.25 -5.44
N SER A 9 0.95 -27.77 -5.38
CA SER A 9 1.42 -28.90 -6.19
C SER A 9 0.82 -30.25 -5.80
N GLY A 10 0.05 -30.32 -4.71
CA GLY A 10 -0.49 -31.55 -4.14
C GLY A 10 0.43 -32.25 -3.14
N ALA A 11 1.67 -31.79 -2.97
CA ALA A 11 2.57 -32.28 -1.94
C ALA A 11 2.13 -31.83 -0.53
N SER A 12 2.58 -32.54 0.51
CA SER A 12 2.46 -32.08 1.90
C SER A 12 3.75 -32.30 2.69
N LEU A 13 3.97 -31.44 3.68
CA LEU A 13 5.07 -31.56 4.64
C LEU A 13 4.50 -31.56 6.06
N LYS A 14 5.12 -32.36 6.94
CA LYS A 14 4.76 -32.44 8.36
C LYS A 14 5.89 -31.93 9.24
N ALA A 15 5.55 -31.18 10.28
CA ALA A 15 6.53 -30.60 11.19
C ALA A 15 6.01 -30.57 12.63
N LYS A 16 6.93 -30.60 13.61
CA LYS A 16 6.60 -30.36 15.02
C LYS A 16 6.23 -28.91 15.29
N THR A 17 6.79 -27.99 14.49
CA THR A 17 6.64 -26.55 14.63
C THR A 17 6.62 -25.92 13.24
N VAL A 18 5.79 -24.90 13.05
CA VAL A 18 5.66 -24.16 11.79
C VAL A 18 5.84 -22.67 12.07
N ILE A 19 6.56 -21.97 11.19
CA ILE A 19 6.66 -20.51 11.20
C ILE A 19 6.10 -19.98 9.88
N LEU A 20 5.08 -19.15 9.96
CA LEU A 20 4.40 -18.53 8.82
C LEU A 20 5.01 -17.16 8.53
N ALA A 21 5.71 -17.03 7.41
CA ALA A 21 6.38 -15.80 7.00
C ALA A 21 6.10 -15.50 5.51
N THR A 22 4.81 -15.56 5.12
CA THR A 22 4.39 -15.39 3.72
C THR A 22 4.32 -13.94 3.26
N GLY A 23 4.62 -12.99 4.16
CA GLY A 23 4.61 -11.56 3.88
C GLY A 23 3.24 -11.04 3.44
N ALA A 24 3.27 -9.94 2.70
CA ALA A 24 2.08 -9.31 2.16
C ALA A 24 2.33 -8.77 0.75
N ARG A 25 1.27 -8.34 0.08
CA ARG A 25 1.32 -7.70 -1.23
C ARG A 25 0.59 -6.38 -1.22
N TRP A 26 1.14 -5.39 -1.91
CA TRP A 26 0.46 -4.10 -2.07
C TRP A 26 -0.71 -4.24 -3.04
N ARG A 27 -1.78 -3.51 -2.75
CA ARG A 27 -2.84 -3.28 -3.73
C ARG A 27 -2.30 -2.40 -4.85
N GLU A 28 -2.55 -2.82 -6.07
CA GLU A 28 -2.17 -2.11 -7.29
C GLU A 28 -3.33 -1.22 -7.77
N MET A 29 -3.02 -0.15 -8.50
CA MET A 29 -4.00 0.71 -9.17
C MET A 29 -4.74 -0.05 -10.29
N ASN A 30 -4.09 -1.06 -10.88
CA ASN A 30 -4.54 -1.84 -12.03
C ASN A 30 -4.85 -0.96 -13.25
N VAL A 31 -3.94 -0.03 -13.56
CA VAL A 31 -4.08 0.91 -14.69
C VAL A 31 -2.98 0.71 -15.73
N PRO A 32 -3.23 1.07 -17.01
CA PRO A 32 -2.17 1.14 -18.00
C PRO A 32 -0.99 1.97 -17.51
N GLY A 33 0.23 1.50 -17.81
CA GLY A 33 1.48 2.14 -17.41
C GLY A 33 2.00 1.76 -16.01
N GLU A 34 1.16 1.29 -15.09
CA GLU A 34 1.60 0.98 -13.72
C GLU A 34 2.73 -0.05 -13.68
N GLN A 35 2.55 -1.20 -14.33
CA GLN A 35 3.58 -2.25 -14.37
C GLN A 35 4.80 -1.83 -15.21
N GLN A 36 4.58 -1.06 -16.29
CA GLN A 36 5.66 -0.57 -17.15
C GLN A 36 6.60 0.37 -16.40
N TYR A 37 6.05 1.24 -15.53
CA TYR A 37 6.80 2.25 -14.79
C TYR A 37 7.07 1.87 -13.33
N ARG A 38 6.80 0.62 -12.95
CA ARG A 38 7.24 0.03 -11.69
C ARG A 38 8.75 0.15 -11.56
N ASN A 39 9.23 0.68 -10.43
CA ASN A 39 10.65 0.99 -10.18
C ASN A 39 11.25 2.07 -11.13
N LYS A 40 10.42 2.76 -11.92
CA LYS A 40 10.79 3.86 -12.82
C LYS A 40 9.99 5.14 -12.53
N GLY A 41 9.50 5.26 -11.29
CA GLY A 41 8.66 6.37 -10.83
C GLY A 41 7.40 5.90 -10.10
N VAL A 42 6.90 4.70 -10.41
CA VAL A 42 5.87 4.04 -9.57
C VAL A 42 6.57 3.27 -8.44
N ALA A 43 6.23 3.64 -7.21
CA ALA A 43 6.76 3.10 -5.96
C ALA A 43 5.62 2.71 -5.00
N TYR A 44 5.91 1.81 -4.08
CA TYR A 44 4.94 1.31 -3.08
C TYR A 44 5.39 1.58 -1.65
N CYS A 45 6.65 1.94 -1.43
CA CYS A 45 7.22 2.16 -0.10
C CYS A 45 7.73 3.61 0.00
N PRO A 46 6.99 4.53 0.65
CA PRO A 46 7.44 5.91 0.84
C PRO A 46 8.77 5.99 1.60
N HIS A 47 8.95 5.15 2.62
CA HIS A 47 10.18 5.10 3.42
C HIS A 47 11.41 4.67 2.62
N CYS A 48 11.21 3.80 1.62
CA CYS A 48 12.28 3.25 0.81
C CYS A 48 12.71 4.23 -0.29
N ASP A 49 11.73 4.76 -1.03
CA ASP A 49 11.97 5.51 -2.26
C ASP A 49 11.87 7.03 -2.09
N GLY A 50 11.24 7.52 -1.02
CA GLY A 50 11.01 8.94 -0.77
C GLY A 50 12.23 9.85 -0.96
N PRO A 51 13.42 9.50 -0.40
CA PRO A 51 14.64 10.29 -0.60
C PRO A 51 15.06 10.47 -2.07
N LEU A 52 14.69 9.56 -2.98
CA LEU A 52 15.00 9.64 -4.42
C LEU A 52 14.18 10.72 -5.16
N PHE A 53 13.16 11.28 -4.51
CA PHE A 53 12.25 12.29 -5.06
C PHE A 53 12.48 13.69 -4.49
N LYS A 54 13.61 13.94 -3.83
CA LYS A 54 13.97 15.28 -3.34
C LYS A 54 13.81 16.35 -4.43
N GLY A 55 13.03 17.38 -4.13
CA GLY A 55 12.74 18.49 -5.04
C GLY A 55 11.82 18.17 -6.23
N LYS A 56 11.34 16.92 -6.37
CA LYS A 56 10.41 16.50 -7.43
C LYS A 56 8.95 16.60 -6.97
N ARG A 57 8.01 16.55 -7.90
CA ARG A 57 6.57 16.45 -7.62
C ARG A 57 6.18 14.99 -7.61
N VAL A 58 5.35 14.61 -6.64
CA VAL A 58 4.91 13.23 -6.47
C VAL A 58 3.41 13.17 -6.23
N ALA A 59 2.80 12.04 -6.56
CA ALA A 59 1.45 11.70 -6.14
C ALA A 59 1.47 10.61 -5.07
N VAL A 60 0.50 10.66 -4.17
CA VAL A 60 0.17 9.56 -3.26
C VAL A 60 -1.24 9.08 -3.59
N ILE A 61 -1.40 7.77 -3.79
CA ILE A 61 -2.67 7.16 -4.18
C ILE A 61 -3.28 6.44 -2.98
N GLY A 62 -4.39 6.96 -2.46
CA GLY A 62 -5.08 6.46 -1.28
C GLY A 62 -5.08 7.47 -0.13
N GLY A 63 -6.23 7.68 0.50
CA GLY A 63 -6.46 8.62 1.60
C GLY A 63 -6.85 7.96 2.92
N GLY A 64 -6.44 6.69 3.14
CA GLY A 64 -6.38 6.08 4.47
C GLY A 64 -5.15 6.55 5.25
N ASN A 65 -4.96 6.07 6.49
CA ASN A 65 -3.83 6.47 7.35
C ASN A 65 -2.48 6.34 6.63
N SER A 66 -2.19 5.19 6.02
CA SER A 66 -0.91 4.97 5.31
C SER A 66 -0.65 6.00 4.21
N GLY A 67 -1.67 6.33 3.40
CA GLY A 67 -1.52 7.31 2.32
C GLY A 67 -1.38 8.75 2.83
N VAL A 68 -2.14 9.13 3.86
CA VAL A 68 -2.04 10.47 4.45
C VAL A 68 -0.71 10.66 5.19
N GLU A 69 -0.25 9.66 5.94
CA GLU A 69 1.06 9.68 6.60
C GLU A 69 2.20 9.73 5.56
N ALA A 70 2.13 8.92 4.50
CA ALA A 70 3.09 8.98 3.40
C ALA A 70 3.14 10.35 2.74
N ALA A 71 1.99 11.00 2.52
CA ALA A 71 1.95 12.34 1.95
C ALA A 71 2.56 13.40 2.90
N ILE A 72 2.34 13.28 4.22
CA ILE A 72 2.95 14.15 5.22
C ILE A 72 4.47 13.97 5.26
N ASP A 73 4.95 12.72 5.23
CA ASP A 73 6.38 12.40 5.22
C ASP A 73 7.06 12.94 3.95
N LEU A 74 6.51 12.60 2.78
CA LEU A 74 7.02 13.04 1.49
C LEU A 74 7.01 14.56 1.35
N ALA A 75 6.01 15.27 1.88
CA ALA A 75 5.95 16.73 1.85
C ALA A 75 7.15 17.42 2.53
N GLY A 76 7.86 16.73 3.44
CA GLY A 76 9.11 17.22 4.01
C GLY A 76 10.35 17.10 3.11
N ILE A 77 10.25 16.34 2.01
CA ILE A 77 11.38 15.96 1.14
C ILE A 77 11.21 16.51 -0.29
N VAL A 78 9.98 16.44 -0.81
CA VAL A 78 9.64 16.68 -2.21
C VAL A 78 9.16 18.12 -2.43
N SER A 79 9.10 18.58 -3.69
CA SER A 79 8.63 19.95 -3.97
C SER A 79 7.11 20.10 -3.90
N HIS A 80 6.35 19.05 -4.25
CA HIS A 80 4.89 19.04 -4.13
C HIS A 80 4.35 17.62 -4.01
N VAL A 81 3.31 17.43 -3.19
CA VAL A 81 2.56 16.18 -3.08
C VAL A 81 1.12 16.38 -3.56
N THR A 82 0.67 15.57 -4.50
CA THR A 82 -0.76 15.48 -4.85
C THR A 82 -1.32 14.17 -4.30
N LEU A 83 -2.18 14.23 -3.28
CA LEU A 83 -2.87 13.05 -2.76
C LEU A 83 -4.19 12.85 -3.52
N LEU A 84 -4.37 11.67 -4.11
CA LEU A 84 -5.61 11.26 -4.78
C LEU A 84 -6.35 10.26 -3.90
N GLU A 85 -7.58 10.58 -3.53
CA GLU A 85 -8.53 9.70 -2.85
C GLU A 85 -9.67 9.33 -3.79
N PHE A 86 -9.95 8.03 -3.88
CA PHE A 86 -10.99 7.47 -4.75
C PHE A 86 -12.40 7.83 -4.26
N ASP A 87 -12.61 7.86 -2.95
CA ASP A 87 -13.85 8.22 -2.28
C ASP A 87 -14.06 9.74 -2.22
N VAL A 88 -15.25 10.18 -1.83
CA VAL A 88 -15.59 11.61 -1.72
C VAL A 88 -14.89 12.31 -0.55
N GLN A 89 -14.32 11.54 0.38
CA GLN A 89 -13.65 12.01 1.58
C GLN A 89 -12.46 11.11 1.95
N LEU A 90 -11.47 11.67 2.64
CA LEU A 90 -10.38 10.91 3.23
C LEU A 90 -10.89 10.01 4.37
N ARG A 91 -10.32 8.81 4.48
CA ARG A 91 -10.63 7.84 5.54
C ARG A 91 -9.63 7.85 6.69
N ALA A 92 -8.54 8.61 6.55
CA ALA A 92 -7.53 8.73 7.59
C ALA A 92 -8.06 9.41 8.87
N ASP A 93 -7.37 9.24 9.97
CA ASP A 93 -7.71 9.87 11.23
C ASP A 93 -7.75 11.40 11.11
N ALA A 94 -8.70 12.04 11.79
CA ALA A 94 -8.91 13.49 11.69
C ALA A 94 -7.67 14.32 12.03
N VAL A 95 -6.80 13.82 12.93
CA VAL A 95 -5.53 14.48 13.27
C VAL A 95 -4.55 14.49 12.08
N LEU A 96 -4.48 13.39 11.33
CA LEU A 96 -3.65 13.26 10.14
C LEU A 96 -4.19 14.13 9.02
N GLN A 97 -5.51 14.14 8.80
CA GLN A 97 -6.13 15.03 7.80
C GLN A 97 -5.85 16.51 8.10
N ARG A 98 -6.00 16.95 9.36
CA ARG A 98 -5.67 18.32 9.78
C ARG A 98 -4.20 18.65 9.54
N LYS A 99 -3.29 17.72 9.86
CA LYS A 99 -1.86 17.91 9.59
C LYS A 99 -1.60 18.03 8.09
N LEU A 100 -2.16 17.14 7.27
CA LEU A 100 -2.01 17.16 5.81
C LEU A 100 -2.45 18.50 5.21
N HIS A 101 -3.65 18.98 5.58
CA HIS A 101 -4.19 20.24 5.08
C HIS A 101 -3.44 21.49 5.59
N SER A 102 -2.61 21.38 6.63
CA SER A 102 -1.75 22.48 7.09
C SER A 102 -0.48 22.67 6.25
N LEU A 103 -0.15 21.71 5.37
CA LEU A 103 1.08 21.72 4.60
C LEU A 103 0.92 22.56 3.31
N PRO A 104 1.80 23.53 3.04
CA PRO A 104 1.63 24.47 1.93
C PRO A 104 1.94 23.86 0.55
N ASN A 105 2.62 22.71 0.51
CA ASN A 105 3.04 22.03 -0.71
C ASN A 105 2.24 20.73 -0.97
N VAL A 106 1.04 20.61 -0.41
CA VAL A 106 0.16 19.46 -0.62
C VAL A 106 -1.16 19.88 -1.24
N THR A 107 -1.57 19.17 -2.29
CA THR A 107 -2.91 19.24 -2.88
C THR A 107 -3.65 17.94 -2.59
N VAL A 108 -4.89 18.02 -2.09
CA VAL A 108 -5.75 16.85 -1.86
C VAL A 108 -6.88 16.86 -2.89
N ILE A 109 -7.05 15.75 -3.60
CA ILE A 109 -8.09 15.58 -4.61
C ILE A 109 -8.92 14.35 -4.23
N THR A 110 -10.19 14.55 -3.90
CA THR A 110 -11.16 13.47 -3.64
C THR A 110 -11.94 13.13 -4.91
N SER A 111 -12.70 12.03 -4.86
CA SER A 111 -13.42 11.47 -6.02
C SER A 111 -12.50 11.22 -7.22
N ALA A 112 -11.20 10.95 -6.99
CA ALA A 112 -10.19 10.85 -8.02
C ALA A 112 -9.81 9.38 -8.25
N GLN A 113 -10.16 8.85 -9.42
CA GLN A 113 -9.73 7.52 -9.86
C GLN A 113 -8.60 7.66 -10.85
N THR A 114 -7.38 7.27 -10.49
CA THR A 114 -6.28 7.15 -11.47
C THR A 114 -6.72 6.24 -12.61
N THR A 115 -6.50 6.68 -13.85
CA THR A 115 -6.87 5.95 -15.07
C THR A 115 -5.65 5.49 -15.85
N GLU A 116 -4.50 6.16 -15.70
CA GLU A 116 -3.26 5.81 -16.40
C GLU A 116 -2.03 6.42 -15.73
N VAL A 117 -0.90 5.70 -15.78
CA VAL A 117 0.43 6.26 -15.50
C VAL A 117 1.11 6.63 -16.82
N THR A 118 1.53 7.88 -16.97
CA THR A 118 2.19 8.37 -18.19
C THR A 118 3.70 8.48 -17.98
N GLY A 119 4.47 8.34 -19.06
CA GLY A 119 5.93 8.45 -19.02
C GLY A 119 6.57 8.56 -20.40
N ASP A 120 7.89 8.67 -20.42
CA ASP A 120 8.74 8.84 -21.60
C ASP A 120 9.51 7.55 -21.97
N GLU A 121 8.92 6.38 -21.70
CA GLU A 121 9.52 5.03 -21.76
C GLU A 121 10.58 4.73 -20.69
N GLN A 122 11.35 5.74 -20.27
CA GLN A 122 12.37 5.58 -19.23
C GLN A 122 11.81 5.77 -17.83
N LYS A 123 10.92 6.75 -17.64
CA LYS A 123 10.39 7.12 -16.33
C LYS A 123 9.00 7.74 -16.40
N VAL A 124 8.36 7.82 -15.24
CA VAL A 124 7.10 8.56 -15.05
C VAL A 124 7.29 10.04 -15.38
N ASN A 125 6.32 10.63 -16.08
CA ASN A 125 6.20 12.08 -16.29
C ASN A 125 4.83 12.64 -15.83
N GLY A 126 3.91 11.77 -15.41
CA GLY A 126 2.61 12.16 -14.91
C GLY A 126 1.68 10.99 -14.64
N LEU A 127 0.45 11.33 -14.30
CA LEU A 127 -0.68 10.41 -14.29
C LEU A 127 -1.92 11.10 -14.86
N ARG A 128 -2.87 10.29 -15.33
CA ARG A 128 -4.24 10.73 -15.61
C ARG A 128 -5.18 10.17 -14.55
N TYR A 129 -6.17 10.97 -14.17
CA TYR A 129 -7.24 10.52 -13.32
C TYR A 129 -8.59 11.05 -13.80
N LYS A 130 -9.63 10.28 -13.51
CA LYS A 130 -11.02 10.65 -13.69
C LYS A 130 -11.58 11.22 -12.40
N ASN A 131 -12.14 12.42 -12.45
CA ASN A 131 -13.04 12.88 -11.41
C ASN A 131 -14.35 12.09 -11.51
N ARG A 132 -14.63 11.25 -10.52
CA ARG A 132 -15.79 10.35 -10.49
C ARG A 132 -17.13 11.10 -10.35
N THR A 133 -17.10 12.34 -9.88
CA THR A 133 -18.30 13.18 -9.72
C THR A 133 -18.66 13.89 -11.02
N THR A 134 -17.67 14.44 -11.74
CA THR A 134 -17.92 15.22 -12.97
C THR A 134 -17.72 14.41 -14.26
N GLY A 135 -16.98 13.30 -14.20
CA GLY A 135 -16.56 12.52 -15.35
C GLY A 135 -15.36 13.10 -16.10
N GLU A 136 -14.80 14.23 -15.66
CA GLU A 136 -13.65 14.90 -16.28
C GLU A 136 -12.36 14.07 -16.12
N GLU A 137 -11.56 13.97 -17.18
CA GLU A 137 -10.24 13.36 -17.16
C GLU A 137 -9.18 14.46 -17.05
N ILE A 138 -8.30 14.36 -16.05
CA ILE A 138 -7.33 15.39 -15.70
C ILE A 138 -5.93 14.77 -15.67
N THR A 139 -4.96 15.45 -16.27
CA THR A 139 -3.54 15.06 -16.26
C THR A 139 -2.78 15.83 -15.19
N VAL A 140 -2.02 15.13 -14.35
CA VAL A 140 -1.15 15.71 -13.34
C VAL A 140 0.32 15.42 -13.73
N PRO A 141 1.11 16.45 -14.08
CA PRO A 141 2.54 16.27 -14.36
C PRO A 141 3.33 16.09 -13.06
N LEU A 142 4.10 15.00 -12.96
CA LEU A 142 4.86 14.62 -11.78
C LEU A 142 5.93 13.59 -12.13
N GLU A 143 6.88 13.37 -11.23
CA GLU A 143 7.99 12.45 -11.47
C GLU A 143 7.87 11.14 -10.69
N GLY A 144 6.98 11.07 -9.68
CA GLY A 144 6.79 9.88 -8.84
C GLY A 144 5.36 9.63 -8.40
N ILE A 145 4.99 8.36 -8.24
CA ILE A 145 3.67 7.91 -7.79
C ILE A 145 3.88 6.88 -6.68
N PHE A 146 3.38 7.17 -5.49
CA PHE A 146 3.42 6.29 -4.32
C PHE A 146 2.05 5.66 -4.11
N VAL A 147 1.92 4.37 -4.39
CA VAL A 147 0.66 3.64 -4.26
C VAL A 147 0.47 3.20 -2.81
N GLN A 148 -0.51 3.79 -2.11
CA GLN A 148 -0.84 3.57 -0.69
C GLN A 148 -2.31 3.15 -0.50
N ILE A 149 -2.82 2.34 -1.42
CA ILE A 149 -4.21 1.83 -1.43
C ILE A 149 -4.45 0.81 -0.30
N GLY A 150 -3.37 0.15 0.15
CA GLY A 150 -3.38 -0.79 1.26
C GLY A 150 -2.56 -2.04 1.00
N LEU A 151 -2.27 -2.75 2.07
CA LEU A 151 -1.54 -4.00 2.07
C LEU A 151 -2.50 -5.19 2.24
N LEU A 152 -2.24 -6.29 1.55
CA LEU A 152 -2.99 -7.54 1.63
C LEU A 152 -2.05 -8.64 2.15
N PRO A 153 -2.23 -9.11 3.40
CA PRO A 153 -1.47 -10.24 3.94
C PRO A 153 -1.66 -11.49 3.08
N ASN A 154 -0.60 -12.28 2.86
CA ASN A 154 -0.68 -13.54 2.10
C ASN A 154 -1.12 -14.70 3.00
N SER A 155 -2.27 -14.54 3.64
CA SER A 155 -2.80 -15.40 4.71
C SER A 155 -4.18 -15.98 4.36
N GLU A 156 -4.74 -15.70 3.18
CA GLU A 156 -6.13 -16.08 2.86
C GLU A 156 -6.36 -17.59 2.90
N TRP A 157 -5.31 -18.37 2.67
CA TRP A 157 -5.31 -19.83 2.75
C TRP A 157 -5.38 -20.38 4.19
N LEU A 158 -5.21 -19.52 5.20
CA LEU A 158 -5.26 -19.87 6.62
C LEU A 158 -6.62 -19.64 7.28
N LYS A 159 -7.61 -19.11 6.54
CA LYS A 159 -8.94 -18.84 7.07
C LYS A 159 -9.56 -20.11 7.67
N GLY A 160 -9.98 -20.01 8.93
CA GLY A 160 -10.54 -21.12 9.69
C GLY A 160 -9.51 -22.07 10.32
N SER A 161 -8.22 -21.91 10.01
CA SER A 161 -7.12 -22.70 10.59
C SER A 161 -6.40 -21.95 11.71
N ILE A 162 -6.25 -20.63 11.56
CA ILE A 162 -5.59 -19.72 12.53
C ILE A 162 -6.42 -18.44 12.67
N GLU A 163 -6.37 -17.82 13.84
CA GLU A 163 -6.99 -16.51 14.08
C GLU A 163 -6.36 -15.41 13.21
N LEU A 164 -7.21 -14.70 12.47
CA LEU A 164 -6.83 -13.58 11.62
C LEU A 164 -7.55 -12.31 12.08
N SER A 165 -6.88 -11.17 11.97
CA SER A 165 -7.48 -9.85 12.20
C SER A 165 -8.59 -9.57 11.16
N PRO A 166 -9.46 -8.56 11.37
CA PRO A 166 -10.42 -8.14 10.36
C PRO A 166 -9.79 -7.73 9.00
N ARG A 167 -8.48 -7.43 8.99
CA ARG A 167 -7.71 -7.09 7.79
C ARG A 167 -7.00 -8.31 7.17
N GLY A 168 -7.14 -9.48 7.77
CA GLY A 168 -6.51 -10.74 7.34
C GLY A 168 -5.10 -10.95 7.88
N GLU A 169 -4.60 -10.10 8.78
CA GLU A 169 -3.26 -10.28 9.37
C GLU A 169 -3.30 -11.46 10.36
N ILE A 170 -2.24 -12.25 10.45
CA ILE A 170 -2.13 -13.32 11.47
C ILE A 170 -1.98 -12.67 12.85
N VAL A 171 -2.90 -12.98 13.75
CA VAL A 171 -2.84 -12.52 15.14
C VAL A 171 -1.73 -13.28 15.85
N VAL A 172 -0.79 -12.55 16.45
CA VAL A 172 0.33 -13.12 17.20
C VAL A 172 0.54 -12.39 18.52
N ASP A 173 1.11 -13.09 19.51
CA ASP A 173 1.63 -12.47 20.73
C ASP A 173 3.04 -11.86 20.52
N ALA A 174 3.63 -11.32 21.59
CA ALA A 174 4.96 -10.71 21.56
C ALA A 174 6.11 -11.70 21.21
N ARG A 175 5.85 -13.01 21.22
CA ARG A 175 6.80 -14.08 20.86
C ARG A 175 6.52 -14.65 19.46
N GLY A 176 5.53 -14.11 18.75
CA GLY A 176 5.10 -14.61 17.45
C GLY A 176 4.19 -15.83 17.54
N GLU A 177 3.70 -16.21 18.72
CA GLU A 177 2.79 -17.35 18.89
C GLU A 177 1.42 -17.02 18.31
N THR A 178 0.87 -17.95 17.51
CA THR A 178 -0.50 -17.83 16.96
C THR A 178 -1.54 -18.45 17.89
N SER A 179 -2.82 -18.41 17.50
CA SER A 179 -3.90 -19.11 18.20
C SER A 179 -3.73 -20.65 18.25
N VAL A 180 -2.80 -21.23 17.48
CA VAL A 180 -2.52 -22.67 17.43
C VAL A 180 -1.15 -22.97 18.05
N PRO A 181 -1.08 -23.74 19.15
CA PRO A 181 0.20 -24.11 19.77
C PRO A 181 1.12 -24.83 18.78
N GLY A 182 2.40 -24.42 18.75
CA GLY A 182 3.39 -24.95 17.82
C GLY A 182 3.39 -24.29 16.43
N ILE A 183 2.49 -23.34 16.18
CA ILE A 183 2.52 -22.49 14.99
C ILE A 183 2.80 -21.05 15.40
N PHE A 184 3.80 -20.47 14.75
CA PHE A 184 4.25 -19.10 14.91
C PHE A 184 4.09 -18.33 13.60
N ALA A 185 4.14 -17.00 13.64
CA ALA A 185 4.19 -16.17 12.44
C ALA A 185 5.11 -14.95 12.62
N ALA A 186 5.67 -14.44 11.52
CA ALA A 186 6.60 -13.32 11.53
C ALA A 186 6.52 -12.48 10.22
N GLY A 187 6.84 -11.19 10.34
CA GLY A 187 6.87 -10.23 9.22
C GLY A 187 5.50 -9.67 8.84
N ASP A 188 5.40 -9.07 7.65
CA ASP A 188 4.24 -8.31 7.15
C ASP A 188 2.91 -9.08 7.11
N VAL A 189 2.95 -10.41 7.25
CA VAL A 189 1.73 -11.22 7.33
C VAL A 189 1.04 -11.10 8.70
N THR A 190 1.76 -10.62 9.72
CA THR A 190 1.28 -10.54 11.11
C THR A 190 0.65 -9.19 11.43
N VAL A 191 0.01 -9.09 12.60
CA VAL A 191 -0.50 -7.82 13.16
C VAL A 191 0.60 -6.86 13.65
N THR A 192 1.88 -7.21 13.46
CA THR A 192 3.00 -6.35 13.83
C THR A 192 2.97 -5.08 12.97
N PRO A 193 2.96 -3.87 13.58
CA PRO A 193 2.90 -2.60 12.86
C PRO A 193 4.19 -2.28 12.09
#